data_AF-A0A9W9Z895-F1
#
_entry.id   AF-A0A9W9Z895-F1
#
_cell.length_a   1.000
_cell.length_b   1.000
_cell.length_c   1.000
_cell.angle_alpha   90.00
_cell.angle_beta   90.00
_cell.angle_gamma   90.00
#
_symmetry.space_group_name_H-M   'P 1'
#
loop_
_entity.id
_entity.type
_entity.pdbx_description
1 polymer ?
#
loop_
_entity_poly.entity_id
_entity_poly.type
_entity_poly.pdbx_seq_one_letter_code
_entity_poly.pdbx_strand_id
1 'polypeptide(L)' 'MGLTCFFKQVSCDLMAYCRHAHRTTIELADVELLMKRQGLITDTQSLHSLVEKYLPLEYRQEIIPTVQAGNKIVLK' A
#
# COMPACT_ATOMS: atom_id res chain seq x y z
N MET A 1 19.65 7.40 14.10
CA MET A 1 18.90 6.73 15.18
C MET A 1 17.39 6.64 14.93
N GLY A 2 16.75 7.51 14.12
CA GLY A 2 15.28 7.47 13.92
C GLY A 2 14.75 6.37 12.99
N LEU A 3 15.47 6.05 11.90
CA LEU A 3 14.98 5.12 10.86
C LEU A 3 14.82 3.68 11.35
N THR A 4 15.75 3.20 12.19
CA THR A 4 15.70 1.84 12.74
C THR A 4 14.55 1.65 13.72
N CYS A 5 14.24 2.67 14.52
CA CYS A 5 13.07 2.66 15.40
C CYS A 5 11.76 2.67 14.61
N PHE A 6 11.69 3.47 13.53
CA PHE A 6 10.53 3.50 12.65
C PHE A 6 10.23 2.11 12.04
N PHE A 7 11.22 1.48 11.42
CA PHE A 7 11.04 0.14 10.84
C PHE A 7 10.68 -0.91 11.88
N LYS A 8 11.28 -0.83 13.08
CA LYS A 8 10.95 -1.75 14.18
C LYS A 8 9.50 -1.60 14.62
N GLN A 9 9.02 -0.37 14.77
CA GLN A 9 7.64 -0.08 15.16
C GLN A 9 6.66 -0.56 14.09
N VAL A 10 6.90 -0.20 12.82
CA VAL A 10 6.07 -0.65 11.69
C VAL A 10 6.02 -2.18 11.60
N SER A 11 7.15 -2.86 11.76
CA SER A 11 7.20 -4.33 11.73
C SER A 11 6.41 -4.96 12.87
N CYS A 12 6.50 -4.42 14.09
CA CYS A 12 5.71 -4.86 15.23
C CYS A 12 4.20 -4.70 14.98
N ASP A 13 3.80 -3.56 14.42
CA ASP A 13 2.39 -3.26 14.12
C ASP A 13 1.81 -4.19 13.05
N LEU A 14 2.52 -4.37 11.94
CA LEU A 14 2.09 -5.29 10.87
C LEU A 14 2.00 -6.73 11.37
N MET A 15 2.95 -7.16 12.20
CA MET A 15 2.92 -8.51 12.79
C MET A 15 1.72 -8.68 13.74
N ALA A 16 1.35 -7.64 14.49
CA ALA A 16 0.17 -7.66 15.35
C ALA A 16 -1.12 -7.79 14.54
N TYR A 17 -1.26 -7.05 13.43
CA TYR A 17 -2.44 -7.13 12.55
C TYR A 17 -2.57 -8.49 11.87
N CYS A 18 -1.46 -8.99 11.32
CA CYS A 18 -1.41 -10.30 10.69
C CYS A 18 -1.80 -11.42 11.68
N ARG A 19 -1.25 -11.38 12.91
CA ARG A 19 -1.63 -12.32 13.98
C ARG A 19 -3.08 -12.19 14.42
N HIS A 20 -3.62 -10.97 14.48
CA HIS A 20 -5.02 -10.73 14.82
C HIS A 20 -5.97 -11.36 13.79
N ALA A 21 -5.58 -11.34 12.51
CA ALA A 21 -6.32 -12.01 11.44
C ALA A 21 -6.01 -13.51 11.30
N HIS A 22 -5.27 -14.11 12.25
CA HIS A 22 -4.78 -15.49 12.21
C HIS A 22 -3.97 -15.85 10.95
N ARG A 23 -3.35 -14.85 10.31
CA ARG A 23 -2.48 -15.00 9.15
C ARG A 23 -1.02 -15.03 9.60
N THR A 24 -0.17 -15.60 8.75
CA THR A 24 1.30 -15.53 8.87
C THR A 24 1.93 -14.64 7.80
N THR A 25 1.16 -14.30 6.77
CA THR A 25 1.55 -13.41 5.66
C THR A 25 0.90 -12.04 5.85
N ILE A 26 1.72 -11.00 5.75
CA ILE A 26 1.26 -9.60 5.76
C ILE A 26 0.57 -9.33 4.42
N GLU A 27 -0.67 -8.86 4.47
CA GLU A 27 -1.45 -8.50 3.30
C GLU A 27 -1.57 -6.98 3.14
N LEU A 28 -2.03 -6.54 1.96
CA LEU A 28 -2.25 -5.13 1.66
C LEU A 28 -3.20 -4.46 2.68
N ALA A 29 -4.20 -5.21 3.17
CA ALA A 29 -5.14 -4.73 4.18
C ALA A 29 -4.45 -4.37 5.51
N ASP A 30 -3.38 -5.07 5.90
CA ASP A 30 -2.65 -4.77 7.13
C ASP A 30 -1.84 -3.47 6.99
N VAL A 31 -1.31 -3.21 5.79
CA VAL A 31 -0.62 -1.96 5.45
C VAL A 31 -1.61 -0.80 5.37
N GLU A 32 -2.78 -1.00 4.77
CA GLU A 32 -3.84 0.00 4.72
C GLU A 32 -4.31 0.38 6.13
N LEU A 33 -4.50 -0.62 7.01
CA LEU A 33 -4.86 -0.39 8.41
C LEU A 33 -3.77 0.38 9.17
N LEU A 34 -2.49 0.05 8.94
CA LEU A 34 -1.37 0.79 9.50
C LEU A 34 -1.39 2.26 9.08
N MET A 35 -1.52 2.52 7.78
CA MET A 35 -1.51 3.88 7.22
C MET A 35 -2.73 4.69 7.66
N LYS A 36 -3.88 4.04 7.85
CA LYS A 36 -5.07 4.64 8.47
C LYS A 36 -4.81 5.01 9.94
N ARG A 37 -4.18 4.12 10.71
CA ARG A 37 -3.81 4.39 12.11
C ARG A 37 -2.78 5.50 12.24
N GLN A 38 -1.88 5.66 11.26
CA GLN A 38 -0.92 6.75 11.19
C GLN A 38 -1.54 8.08 10.72
N GLY A 39 -2.81 8.09 10.31
CA GLY A 39 -3.51 9.29 9.81
C GLY A 39 -3.11 9.69 8.39
N LEU A 40 -2.42 8.82 7.65
CA LEU A 40 -2.07 9.03 6.24
C LEU A 40 -3.26 8.73 5.33
N ILE A 41 -4.03 7.70 5.68
CA ILE A 41 -5.28 7.36 4.99
C ILE A 41 -6.45 7.93 5.78
N THR A 42 -7.27 8.73 5.12
CA THR A 42 -8.46 9.38 5.68
C THR A 42 -9.62 9.23 4.69
N ASP A 43 -10.83 9.62 5.09
CA ASP A 43 -11.99 9.60 4.19
C ASP A 43 -11.80 10.47 2.93
N THR A 44 -10.85 11.42 2.96
CA THR A 44 -10.49 12.28 1.83
C THR A 44 -9.23 11.84 1.09
N GLN A 45 -8.44 10.92 1.65
CA GLN A 45 -7.17 10.48 1.08
C GLN A 45 -7.06 8.95 1.13
N SER A 46 -7.23 8.32 -0.03
CA SER A 46 -7.14 6.87 -0.19
C SER A 46 -5.70 6.37 -0.35
N LEU A 47 -5.47 5.08 -0.10
CA LEU A 47 -4.20 4.40 -0.38
C LEU A 47 -3.77 4.60 -1.84
N HIS A 48 -4.71 4.47 -2.79
CA HIS A 48 -4.46 4.68 -4.22
C HIS A 48 -3.97 6.09 -4.53
N SER A 49 -4.57 7.11 -3.91
CA SER A 49 -4.15 8.51 -4.09
C SER A 49 -2.73 8.76 -3.56
N LEU A 50 -2.35 8.12 -2.46
CA LEU A 50 -0.98 8.18 -1.93
C LEU A 50 0.00 7.47 -2.87
N VAL A 51 -0.37 6.29 -3.38
CA VAL A 51 0.45 5.54 -4.34
C VAL A 51 0.64 6.33 -5.63
N GLU A 52 -0.40 6.99 -6.13
CA GLU A 52 -0.30 7.85 -7.30
C GLU A 52 0.62 9.06 -7.06
N LYS A 53 0.63 9.61 -5.85
CA LYS A 53 1.43 10.80 -5.52
C LYS A 53 2.90 10.50 -5.23
N TYR A 54 3.20 9.39 -4.54
CA TYR A 54 4.53 9.12 -3.98
C TYR A 54 5.32 8.00 -4.67
N LEU A 55 4.65 7.06 -5.36
CA LEU A 55 5.34 5.96 -6.04
C LEU A 55 5.55 6.26 -7.54
N PRO A 56 6.68 5.88 -8.15
CA PRO A 56 6.86 5.91 -9.60
C PRO A 56 5.90 4.95 -10.31
N LEU A 57 5.61 5.20 -11.59
CA LEU A 57 4.62 4.46 -12.38
C LEU A 57 4.85 2.93 -12.37
N GLU A 58 6.11 2.50 -12.42
CA GLU A 58 6.52 1.08 -12.44
C GLU A 58 5.97 0.31 -11.22
N TYR A 59 5.93 0.93 -10.05
CA TYR A 59 5.42 0.31 -8.82
C TYR A 59 3.92 0.47 -8.65
N ARG A 60 3.26 1.36 -9.42
CA ARG A 60 1.80 1.54 -9.35
C ARG A 60 1.06 0.37 -10.00
N GLN A 61 1.64 -0.24 -11.04
CA GLN A 61 0.99 -1.34 -11.77
C GLN A 61 0.80 -2.60 -10.94
N GLU A 62 1.65 -2.80 -9.92
CA GLU A 62 1.57 -3.93 -8.99
C GLU A 62 0.47 -3.76 -7.92
N ILE A 63 0.16 -2.51 -7.56
CA ILE A 63 -0.72 -2.17 -6.42
C ILE A 63 -2.10 -1.72 -6.89
N ILE A 64 -2.15 -0.95 -7.97
CA ILE A 64 -3.38 -0.50 -8.60
C ILE A 64 -3.61 -1.41 -9.79
N PRO A 65 -4.68 -2.21 -9.83
CA PRO A 65 -5.02 -2.96 -11.03
C PRO A 65 -5.25 -1.95 -12.16
N THR A 66 -4.24 -1.77 -13.02
CA THR A 66 -4.37 -0.93 -14.20
C THR A 66 -5.29 -1.66 -15.16
N VAL A 67 -6.52 -1.14 -15.31
CA VAL A 67 -7.32 -1.45 -16.49
C VAL A 67 -6.55 -0.88 -17.67
N GLN A 68 -5.85 -1.74 -18.43
CA GLN A 68 -5.42 -1.33 -19.76
C GLN A 68 -6.70 -1.12 -20.56
N ALA A 69 -7.15 0.13 -20.69
CA ALA A 69 -8.09 0.49 -21.73
C ALA A 69 -7.45 -0.02 -23.02
N GLY A 70 -8.10 -1.00 -23.67
CA GLY A 70 -7.56 -1.76 -24.79
C GLY A 70 -7.39 -0.92 -26.06
N ASN A 71 -6.59 0.14 -25.99
CA ASN A 71 -6.11 0.87 -27.14
C ASN A 71 -5.05 0.00 -27.82
N LYS A 72 -5.51 -1.03 -28.52
CA LYS A 72 -4.71 -1.69 -29.56
C LYS A 72 -4.39 -0.64 -30.60
N ILE A 73 -3.17 -0.09 -30.53
CA ILE A 73 -2.62 0.73 -31.60
C ILE A 73 -2.39 -0.24 -32.77
N VAL A 74 -3.40 -0.42 -33.63
CA VAL A 74 -3.24 -1.14 -34.89
C VAL A 74 -2.44 -0.22 -35.79
N LEU A 75 -1.14 -0.45 -35.87
CA LEU A 75 -0.30 0.11 -36.92
C LEU A 75 -0.75 -0.53 -38.24
N LYS A 76 -1.24 0.30 -39.17
CA LYS A 76 -1.64 -0.12 -40.51
C LYS A 76 -0.45 -0.11 -41.45
#